data_AF-A0A935C6Z6-F1
#
_entry.id   AF-A0A935C6Z6-F1
#
_cell.length_a   1.000
_cell.length_b   1.000
_cell.length_c   1.000
_cell.angle_alpha   90.00
_cell.angle_beta   90.00
_cell.angle_gamma   90.00
#
_symmetry.space_group_name_H-M   'P 1'
#
loop_
_entity.id
_entity.type
_entity.pdbx_description
1 polymer ?
#
loop_
_entity_poly.entity_id
_entity_poly.type
_entity_poly.pdbx_seq_one_letter_code
_entity_poly.pdbx_strand_id
1 'polypeptide(L)'
;MSDKKQHNEIKEYAEGWITERKGTDVPVFLKFAFIVIAGGCLTYFLMFMNGETGHAERGPLVTLFNQVSQHSNGLMYAIAAIGFVYAIVLVLFVFRKFKEED
;
A
#
# COMPACT_ATOMS: atom_id res chain seq x y z
N MET A 1 -31.31 22.98 18.37
CA MET A 1 -31.56 22.63 16.95
C MET A 1 -30.36 22.96 16.02
N SER A 2 -29.27 23.56 16.52
CA SER A 2 -28.08 23.90 15.71
C SER A 2 -27.06 22.75 15.62
N ASP A 3 -26.84 21.97 16.69
CA ASP A 3 -25.83 20.90 16.72
C ASP A 3 -26.06 19.77 15.70
N LYS A 4 -27.33 19.40 15.45
CA LYS A 4 -27.66 18.34 14.49
C LYS A 4 -27.35 18.70 13.03
N LYS A 5 -27.28 19.99 12.68
CA LYS A 5 -26.93 20.41 11.31
C LYS A 5 -25.42 20.33 11.06
N GLN A 6 -24.59 20.69 12.06
CA GLN A 6 -23.13 20.62 11.93
C GLN A 6 -22.62 19.18 11.79
N HIS A 7 -23.27 18.24 12.49
CA HIS A 7 -22.88 16.82 12.43
C HIS A 7 -23.15 16.16 11.07
N ASN A 8 -24.08 16.70 10.27
CA ASN A 8 -24.35 16.23 8.90
C ASN A 8 -23.33 16.75 7.88
N GLU A 9 -22.56 17.80 8.22
CA GLU A 9 -21.55 18.40 7.34
C GLU A 9 -20.15 17.82 7.54
N ILE A 10 -19.89 17.11 8.65
CA ILE A 10 -18.57 16.59 9.00
C ILE A 10 -18.68 15.07 9.15
N LYS A 11 -18.05 14.33 8.23
CA LYS A 11 -17.84 12.89 8.37
C LYS A 11 -16.62 12.66 9.24
N GLU A 12 -16.76 11.82 10.27
CA GLU A 12 -15.67 11.46 11.16
C GLU A 12 -15.16 10.05 10.84
N TYR A 13 -13.85 9.91 10.78
CA TYR A 13 -13.13 8.66 10.54
C TYR A 13 -12.09 8.47 11.64
N ALA A 14 -11.74 7.21 11.92
CA ALA A 14 -10.73 6.84 12.90
C ALA A 14 -10.95 7.52 14.27
N GLU A 15 -12.13 7.33 14.87
CA GLU A 15 -12.45 7.85 16.21
C GLU A 15 -12.21 9.37 16.37
N GLY A 16 -12.51 10.16 15.33
CA GLY A 16 -12.39 11.61 15.35
C GLY A 16 -10.99 12.15 15.02
N TRP A 17 -10.01 11.28 14.75
CA TRP A 17 -8.67 11.71 14.31
C TRP A 17 -8.67 12.27 12.89
N ILE A 18 -9.64 11.90 12.07
CA ILE A 18 -9.79 12.38 10.70
C ILE A 18 -11.22 12.89 10.53
N THR A 19 -11.38 14.18 10.26
CA THR A 19 -12.67 14.82 9.98
C THR A 19 -12.71 15.33 8.55
N GLU A 20 -13.70 14.94 7.77
CA GLU A 20 -13.90 15.36 6.39
C GLU A 20 -15.16 16.23 6.29
N ARG A 21 -15.02 17.46 5.81
CA ARG A 21 -16.18 18.29 5.48
C ARG A 21 -16.83 17.78 4.19
N LYS A 22 -18.16 17.67 4.16
CA LYS A 22 -18.94 17.29 2.97
C LYS A 22 -18.59 18.20 1.78
N GLY A 23 -18.35 17.59 0.62
CA GLY A 23 -17.94 18.31 -0.60
C GLY A 23 -16.45 18.68 -0.69
N THR A 24 -15.62 18.21 0.24
CA THR A 24 -14.17 18.36 0.15
C THR A 24 -13.56 17.07 -0.37
N ASP A 25 -12.78 17.12 -1.44
CA ASP A 25 -12.08 15.96 -1.97
C ASP A 25 -10.89 15.55 -1.09
N VAL A 26 -10.57 14.25 -1.07
CA VAL A 26 -9.34 13.72 -0.47
C VAL A 26 -8.11 14.47 -1.02
N PRO A 27 -7.23 15.02 -0.17
CA PRO A 27 -6.07 15.75 -0.63
C PRO A 27 -5.19 14.92 -1.56
N VAL A 28 -4.68 15.57 -2.62
CA VAL A 28 -3.90 14.88 -3.67
C VAL A 28 -2.64 14.21 -3.11
N PHE A 29 -1.98 14.80 -2.11
CA PHE A 29 -0.79 14.18 -1.50
C PHE A 29 -1.09 12.85 -0.80
N LEU A 30 -2.27 12.72 -0.16
CA LEU A 30 -2.74 11.47 0.44
C LEU A 30 -2.99 10.40 -0.62
N LYS A 31 -3.45 10.79 -1.82
CA LYS A 31 -3.59 9.87 -2.96
C LYS A 31 -2.23 9.37 -3.46
N PHE A 32 -1.22 10.24 -3.50
CA PHE A 32 0.16 9.86 -3.87
C PHE A 32 0.82 8.92 -2.85
N ALA A 33 0.45 8.98 -1.57
CA ALA A 33 0.97 8.07 -0.56
C ALA A 33 0.73 6.60 -0.94
N PHE A 34 -0.41 6.26 -1.55
CA PHE A 34 -0.69 4.90 -2.02
C PHE A 34 0.29 4.43 -3.10
N ILE A 35 0.69 5.32 -4.03
CA ILE A 35 1.67 5.01 -5.07
C ILE A 35 3.04 4.76 -4.43
N VAL A 36 3.47 5.64 -3.52
CA VAL A 36 4.78 5.54 -2.88
C VAL A 36 4.88 4.29 -2.01
N ILE A 37 3.85 4.00 -1.21
CA ILE A 37 3.82 2.82 -0.33
C ILE A 37 3.81 1.55 -1.17
N ALA A 38 2.91 1.45 -2.16
CA ALA A 38 2.83 0.27 -3.02
C ALA A 38 4.13 0.04 -3.80
N GLY A 39 4.71 1.10 -4.36
CA GLY A 39 6.01 1.07 -5.05
C GLY A 39 7.14 0.62 -4.11
N GLY A 40 7.24 1.23 -2.93
CA GLY A 40 8.25 0.88 -1.93
C GLY A 40 8.14 -0.58 -1.47
N CYS A 41 6.94 -1.07 -1.21
CA CYS A 41 6.70 -2.47 -0.87
C CYS A 41 7.11 -3.42 -1.99
N LEU A 42 6.74 -3.11 -3.25
CA LEU A 42 7.09 -3.95 -4.40
C LEU A 42 8.61 -3.96 -4.64
N THR A 43 9.26 -2.80 -4.59
CA THR A 43 10.71 -2.67 -4.72
C THR A 43 11.44 -3.44 -3.62
N TYR A 44 11.02 -3.29 -2.37
CA TYR A 44 11.59 -4.03 -1.25
C TYR A 44 11.43 -5.54 -1.44
N PHE A 45 10.24 -6.00 -1.80
CA PHE A 45 9.96 -7.40 -2.07
C PHE A 45 10.87 -7.97 -3.18
N LEU A 46 11.02 -7.25 -4.29
CA LEU A 46 11.86 -7.70 -5.41
C LEU A 46 13.35 -7.72 -5.05
N MET A 47 13.83 -6.70 -4.34
CA MET A 47 15.23 -6.61 -3.94
C MET A 47 15.62 -7.67 -2.90
N PHE A 48 14.72 -7.97 -1.97
CA PHE A 48 14.95 -8.91 -0.86
C PHE A 48 14.18 -10.23 -1.01
N MET A 49 13.75 -10.58 -2.22
CA MET A 49 13.02 -11.83 -2.54
C MET A 49 13.73 -13.09 -2.00
N ASN A 50 15.06 -13.08 -2.00
CA ASN A 50 15.88 -14.18 -1.50
C ASN A 50 16.60 -13.81 -0.19
N GLY A 51 16.08 -12.84 0.55
CA GLY A 51 16.74 -12.25 1.71
C GLY A 51 17.96 -11.40 1.33
N GLU A 52 18.75 -11.03 2.33
CA GLU A 52 19.90 -10.14 2.14
C GLU A 52 21.18 -10.93 1.90
N THR A 53 21.40 -11.29 0.64
CA THR A 53 22.57 -12.07 0.20
C THR A 53 23.83 -11.23 -0.01
N GLY A 54 23.69 -9.91 -0.17
CA GLY A 54 24.82 -9.00 -0.47
C GLY A 54 25.54 -8.42 0.75
N HIS A 55 25.07 -8.67 1.97
CA HIS A 55 25.69 -8.10 3.17
C HIS A 55 26.94 -8.88 3.57
N ALA A 56 28.03 -8.19 3.94
CA ALA A 56 29.34 -8.79 4.19
C ALA A 56 29.32 -9.94 5.22
N GLU A 57 28.62 -9.75 6.34
CA GLU A 57 28.57 -10.75 7.42
C GLU A 57 27.43 -11.77 7.27
N ARG A 58 26.18 -11.30 7.04
CA ARG A 58 24.99 -12.17 7.00
C ARG A 58 24.70 -12.79 5.63
N GLY A 59 25.19 -12.18 4.55
CA GLY A 59 24.96 -12.65 3.17
C GLY A 59 25.40 -14.09 2.91
N PRO A 60 26.58 -14.51 3.39
CA PRO A 60 27.02 -15.91 3.28
C PRO A 60 26.05 -16.89 3.96
N LEU A 61 25.53 -16.56 5.16
CA LEU A 61 24.59 -17.40 5.89
C LEU A 61 23.24 -17.51 5.17
N VAL A 62 22.71 -16.38 4.66
CA VAL A 62 21.47 -16.34 3.90
C VAL A 62 21.60 -17.14 2.60
N THR A 63 22.73 -17.04 1.92
CA THR A 63 23.00 -17.79 0.68
C THR A 63 23.05 -19.29 0.95
N LEU A 64 23.76 -19.71 2.01
CA LEU A 64 23.81 -21.11 2.42
C LEU A 64 22.42 -21.64 2.79
N PHE A 65 21.64 -20.85 3.53
CA PHE A 65 20.27 -21.20 3.88
C PHE A 65 19.40 -21.41 2.63
N ASN A 66 19.51 -20.54 1.62
CA ASN A 66 18.76 -20.66 0.37
C ASN A 66 19.16 -21.88 -0.48
N GLN A 67 20.38 -22.37 -0.33
CA GLN A 67 20.85 -23.60 -1.00
C GLN A 67 20.22 -24.85 -0.37
N VAL A 68 20.01 -24.87 0.95
CA VAL A 68 19.49 -26.05 1.67
C VAL A 68 17.97 -26.06 1.80
N SER A 69 17.31 -24.90 1.85
CA SER A 69 15.86 -24.78 2.04
C SER A 69 15.05 -24.87 0.75
N GLN A 70 15.72 -24.87 -0.42
CA GLN A 70 15.11 -24.73 -1.74
C GLN A 70 14.27 -23.44 -1.87
N HIS A 71 14.82 -22.45 -2.58
CA HIS A 71 14.06 -21.24 -2.93
C HIS A 71 13.32 -21.44 -4.25
N SER A 72 12.11 -20.89 -4.36
CA SER A 72 11.34 -20.88 -5.62
C SER A 72 11.20 -19.47 -6.16
N ASN A 73 12.17 -19.05 -6.98
CA ASN A 73 12.12 -17.75 -7.66
C ASN A 73 10.83 -17.60 -8.49
N GLY A 74 10.36 -18.69 -9.10
CA GLY A 74 9.11 -18.68 -9.88
C GLY A 74 7.89 -18.32 -9.02
N LEU A 75 7.75 -18.92 -7.84
CA LEU A 75 6.67 -18.59 -6.91
C LEU A 75 6.76 -17.13 -6.45
N MET A 76 7.96 -16.65 -6.13
CA MET A 76 8.16 -15.28 -5.69
C MET A 76 7.81 -14.25 -6.78
N TYR A 77 8.17 -14.51 -8.04
CA TYR A 77 7.73 -13.65 -9.15
C TYR A 77 6.22 -13.70 -9.37
N ALA A 78 5.56 -14.84 -9.16
CA ALA A 78 4.10 -14.91 -9.21
C ALA A 78 3.45 -14.06 -8.10
N ILE A 79 4.00 -14.08 -6.88
CA ILE A 79 3.56 -13.22 -5.77
C ILE A 79 3.79 -11.74 -6.11
N ALA A 80 4.97 -11.39 -6.67
CA ALA A 80 5.25 -10.03 -7.13
C ALA A 80 4.24 -9.56 -8.18
N ALA A 81 3.87 -10.43 -9.14
CA ALA A 81 2.89 -10.11 -10.16
C ALA A 81 1.50 -9.84 -9.57
N ILE A 82 1.06 -10.63 -8.58
CA ILE A 82 -0.19 -10.40 -7.85
C ILE A 82 -0.14 -9.06 -7.12
N GLY A 83 0.95 -8.76 -6.42
CA GLY A 83 1.15 -7.49 -5.73
C GLY A 83 1.15 -6.30 -6.70
N PHE A 84 1.75 -6.45 -7.88
CA PHE A 84 1.76 -5.44 -8.93
C PHE A 84 0.36 -5.16 -9.49
N VAL A 85 -0.42 -6.22 -9.78
CA VAL A 85 -1.82 -6.08 -10.22
C VAL A 85 -2.64 -5.37 -9.15
N TYR A 86 -2.48 -5.75 -7.88
CA TYR A 86 -3.14 -5.08 -6.76
C TYR A 86 -2.78 -3.60 -6.69
N ALA A 87 -1.50 -3.25 -6.82
CA ALA A 87 -1.04 -1.86 -6.83
C ALA A 87 -1.69 -1.05 -7.96
N ILE A 88 -1.81 -1.62 -9.18
CA ILE A 88 -2.51 -0.97 -10.30
C ILE A 88 -3.97 -0.73 -9.95
N VAL A 89 -4.68 -1.76 -9.46
CA VAL A 89 -6.10 -1.65 -9.09
C VAL A 89 -6.30 -0.60 -8.00
N LEU A 90 -5.43 -0.56 -7.00
CA LEU A 90 -5.45 0.42 -5.91
C LEU A 90 -5.27 1.85 -6.45
N VAL A 91 -4.30 2.07 -7.34
CA VAL A 91 -4.10 3.37 -7.97
C VAL A 91 -5.33 3.77 -8.79
N LEU A 92 -5.86 2.89 -9.62
CA LEU A 92 -7.08 3.16 -10.38
C LEU A 92 -8.26 3.50 -9.47
N PHE A 93 -8.40 2.81 -8.33
CA PHE A 93 -9.45 3.05 -7.34
C PHE A 93 -9.31 4.42 -6.65
N VAL A 94 -8.11 4.77 -6.19
CA VAL A 94 -7.84 6.03 -5.46
C VAL A 94 -8.08 7.27 -6.34
N PHE A 95 -7.82 7.15 -7.64
CA PHE A 95 -8.06 8.23 -8.60
C PHE A 95 -9.45 8.17 -9.25
N ARG A 96 -10.28 7.17 -8.92
CA ARG A 96 -11.65 7.08 -9.39
C ARG A 96 -12.51 8.16 -8.73
N LYS A 97 -13.35 8.84 -9.52
CA LYS A 97 -14.39 9.71 -8.96
C LYS A 97 -15.56 8.87 -8.46
N PHE A 98 -15.96 9.08 -7.20
CA PHE A 98 -17.20 8.52 -6.66
C PHE A 98 -18.34 9.50 -6.92
N LYS A 99 -19.50 9.01 -7.36
CA LYS A 99 -20.73 9.80 -7.36
C LYS A 99 -21.30 9.73 -5.95
N GLU A 100 -21.42 10.87 -5.26
CA GLU A 100 -22.29 10.94 -4.09
C GLU A 100 -23.74 10.92 -4.61
N GLU A 101 -24.57 9.99 -4.12
CA GLU A 101 -26.02 10.05 -4.32
C GLU A 101 -26.56 11.16 -3.40
N ASP A 102 -27.32 12.09 -3.99
CA ASP A 102 -27.88 13.28 -3.32
C ASP A 102 -28.83 12.94 -2.16
#